data_AF-A0A819F268-F1
#
_entry.id   AF-A0A819F268-F1
#
_cell.length_a   1.000
_cell.length_b   1.000
_cell.length_c   1.000
_cell.angle_alpha   90.00
_cell.angle_beta   90.00
_cell.angle_gamma   90.00
#
_symmetry.space_group_name_H-M   'P 1'
#
loop_
_entity.id
_entity.type
_entity.pdbx_description
1 polymer ?
#
loop_
_entity_poly.entity_id
_entity_poly.type
_entity_poly.pdbx_seq_one_letter_code
_entity_poly.pdbx_strand_id
1 'polypeptide(L)'
;MEALCFHPNSNYIATSSSDRILQIWDLLECKKGQQMKPIRQMSGHKLNDISCDCSILCTGSVDFSIQIWNFGQLIKDKDDGKLDTVQRVTPSAKYEFVTYRTKRTSTTLLHFTRRNLLLGFGVFIPPNESTTKTKT
;
A
#
# COMPACT_ATOMS: atom_id res chain seq x y z
N MET A 1 5.42 -11.32 -1.32
CA MET A 1 4.33 -10.63 -0.61
C MET A 1 4.97 -10.10 0.67
N GLU A 2 5.13 -8.79 0.78
CA GLU A 2 5.87 -8.19 1.91
C GLU A 2 4.89 -7.75 3.02
N ALA A 3 3.67 -7.31 2.67
CA ALA A 3 2.61 -7.00 3.63
C ALA A 3 1.18 -7.13 3.04
N LEU A 4 0.19 -7.20 3.93
CA LEU A 4 -1.23 -7.22 3.61
C LEU A 4 -2.04 -6.50 4.69
N CYS A 5 -3.12 -5.82 4.29
CA CYS A 5 -4.05 -5.16 5.21
C CYS A 5 -5.50 -5.47 4.82
N PHE A 6 -6.30 -5.86 5.80
CA PHE A 6 -7.75 -5.95 5.66
C PHE A 6 -8.36 -4.58 5.93
N HIS A 7 -9.16 -4.11 5.00
CA HIS A 7 -9.95 -2.90 5.25
C HIS A 7 -10.97 -3.18 6.37
N PRO A 8 -11.29 -2.22 7.25
CA PRO A 8 -12.22 -2.43 8.37
C PRO A 8 -13.64 -2.88 7.98
N ASN A 9 -14.07 -2.65 6.73
CA ASN A 9 -15.35 -3.16 6.22
C ASN A 9 -15.32 -4.64 5.79
N SER A 10 -14.15 -5.29 5.85
CA SER A 10 -13.93 -6.70 5.46
C SER A 10 -14.29 -7.08 4.03
N ASN A 11 -14.61 -6.11 3.17
CA ASN A 11 -14.93 -6.35 1.76
C ASN A 11 -13.71 -6.16 0.86
N TYR A 12 -12.67 -5.47 1.36
CA TYR A 12 -11.49 -5.16 0.58
C TYR A 12 -10.21 -5.58 1.28
N ILE A 13 -9.23 -6.03 0.49
CA ILE A 13 -7.87 -6.30 0.94
C ILE A 13 -6.91 -5.46 0.12
N ALA A 14 -5.92 -4.87 0.78
CA ALA A 14 -4.75 -4.29 0.13
C ALA A 14 -3.53 -5.20 0.33
N THR A 15 -2.75 -5.41 -0.73
CA THR A 15 -1.55 -6.27 -0.69
C THR A 15 -0.38 -5.59 -1.38
N SER A 16 0.84 -5.71 -0.84
CA SER A 16 2.06 -5.29 -1.52
C SER A 16 2.77 -6.46 -2.18
N SER A 17 3.24 -6.22 -3.41
CA SER A 17 4.23 -7.06 -4.08
C SER A 17 5.63 -6.44 -3.97
N SER A 18 6.64 -7.29 -3.96
CA SER A 18 8.05 -6.90 -4.11
C SER A 18 8.32 -6.24 -5.48
N ASP A 19 7.41 -6.41 -6.45
CA ASP A 19 7.43 -5.73 -7.74
C ASP A 19 7.08 -4.23 -7.66
N ARG A 20 6.98 -3.67 -6.45
CA ARG A 20 6.60 -2.27 -6.18
C ARG A 20 5.16 -1.95 -6.60
N ILE A 21 4.32 -2.98 -6.62
CA ILE A 21 2.91 -2.88 -6.96
C ILE A 21 2.09 -3.08 -5.69
N LEU A 22 1.23 -2.11 -5.39
CA LEU A 22 0.17 -2.22 -4.41
C LEU A 22 -1.11 -2.65 -5.12
N GLN A 23 -1.77 -3.70 -4.65
CA GLN A 23 -2.98 -4.23 -5.28
C GLN A 23 -4.15 -4.15 -4.30
N ILE A 24 -5.31 -3.76 -4.80
CA ILE A 24 -6.56 -3.72 -4.04
C ILE A 24 -7.49 -4.78 -4.60
N TRP A 25 -8.05 -5.59 -3.71
CA TRP A 25 -8.88 -6.74 -4.03
C TRP A 25 -10.29 -6.56 -3.48
N ASP A 26 -11.30 -6.89 -4.28
CA ASP A 26 -12.68 -7.04 -3.82
C ASP A 26 -12.90 -8.48 -3.39
N LEU A 27 -13.25 -8.70 -2.13
CA LEU A 27 -13.58 -10.03 -1.63
C LEU A 27 -14.99 -10.47 -2.03
N LEU A 28 -15.90 -9.52 -2.28
CA LEU A 28 -17.28 -9.83 -2.63
C LEU A 28 -17.41 -10.32 -4.08
N GLU A 29 -16.52 -9.89 -4.96
CA GLU A 29 -16.48 -10.36 -6.35
C GLU A 29 -15.83 -11.74 -6.52
N CYS A 30 -15.35 -12.34 -5.43
CA CYS A 30 -14.79 -13.69 -5.47
C CYS A 30 -15.90 -14.73 -5.70
N LYS A 31 -16.24 -14.97 -6.95
CA LYS A 31 -17.10 -16.10 -7.35
C LYS A 31 -16.28 -17.38 -7.37
N LYS A 32 -16.85 -18.45 -6.80
CA LYS A 32 -16.26 -19.79 -6.77
C LYS A 32 -15.84 -20.22 -8.18
N GLY A 33 -14.55 -20.49 -8.38
CA GLY A 33 -14.00 -20.98 -9.64
C GLY A 33 -13.48 -19.92 -10.61
N GLN A 34 -13.57 -18.62 -10.29
CA GLN A 34 -12.91 -17.57 -11.05
C GLN A 34 -11.62 -17.09 -10.38
N GLN A 35 -10.61 -16.78 -11.19
CA GLN A 35 -9.41 -16.12 -10.68
C GLN A 35 -9.79 -14.72 -10.21
N MET A 36 -9.50 -14.42 -8.93
CA MET A 36 -9.65 -13.07 -8.44
C MET A 36 -8.71 -12.16 -9.23
N LYS A 37 -9.24 -11.03 -9.69
CA LYS A 37 -8.45 -9.96 -10.29
C LYS A 37 -8.44 -8.78 -9.32
N PRO A 38 -7.30 -8.08 -9.18
CA PRO A 38 -7.29 -6.88 -8.37
C PRO A 38 -8.12 -5.80 -9.08
N ILE A 39 -8.97 -5.11 -8.32
CA ILE A 39 -9.76 -3.98 -8.81
C ILE A 39 -8.81 -2.88 -9.29
N ARG A 40 -7.72 -2.68 -8.56
CA ARG A 40 -6.73 -1.63 -8.81
C ARG A 40 -5.33 -2.11 -8.50
N GLN A 41 -4.41 -1.65 -9.33
CA GLN A 41 -2.97 -1.78 -9.11
C GLN A 41 -2.38 -0.39 -9.06
N MET A 42 -1.59 -0.09 -8.05
CA MET A 42 -0.81 1.11 -7.97
C MET A 42 0.66 0.77 -8.11
N SER A 43 1.32 1.49 -9.00
CA SER A 43 2.77 1.40 -9.14
C SER A 43 3.40 2.46 -8.26
N GLY A 44 4.34 2.06 -7.40
CA GLY A 44 4.98 2.97 -6.47
C GLY A 44 6.38 2.52 -6.09
N HIS A 45 6.73 2.80 -4.84
CA HIS A 45 8.01 2.44 -4.26
C HIS A 45 8.03 1.00 -3.74
N LYS A 46 9.21 0.48 -3.39
CA LYS A 46 9.30 -0.84 -2.74
C LYS A 46 8.69 -0.76 -1.35
N LEU A 47 7.60 -1.48 -1.11
CA LEU A 47 6.78 -1.37 0.11
C LEU A 47 7.15 -2.46 1.11
N ASN A 48 7.51 -2.06 2.34
CA ASN A 48 7.76 -2.98 3.44
C ASN A 48 6.49 -3.31 4.22
N ASP A 49 5.66 -2.31 4.51
CA ASP A 49 4.45 -2.49 5.32
C ASP A 49 3.28 -1.66 4.80
N ILE A 50 2.07 -2.14 5.10
CA ILE A 50 0.81 -1.52 4.72
C ILE A 50 -0.11 -1.51 5.93
N SER A 51 -0.67 -0.35 6.22
CA SER A 51 -1.75 -0.21 7.21
C SER A 51 -2.90 0.56 6.59
N CYS A 52 -4.13 0.23 6.98
CA CYS A 52 -5.32 0.82 6.43
C CYS A 52 -6.34 1.05 7.53
N ASP A 53 -6.94 2.24 7.54
CA ASP A 53 -8.03 2.60 8.45
C ASP A 53 -9.08 3.39 7.68
N CYS A 54 -10.29 2.83 7.64
CA CYS A 54 -11.43 3.39 6.94
C CYS A 54 -11.06 3.89 5.53
N SER A 55 -11.21 5.19 5.26
CA SER A 55 -10.93 5.77 3.94
C SER A 55 -9.45 6.01 3.63
N ILE A 56 -8.53 5.66 4.53
CA ILE A 56 -7.10 5.98 4.41
C ILE A 56 -6.28 4.69 4.34
N LEU A 57 -5.37 4.66 3.36
CA LEU A 57 -4.38 3.60 3.21
C LEU A 57 -3.00 4.23 3.35
N CYS A 58 -2.16 3.65 4.21
CA CYS A 58 -0.78 4.06 4.40
C CYS A 58 0.17 2.95 3.98
N THR A 59 1.20 3.34 3.25
CA THR A 59 2.22 2.42 2.76
C THR A 59 3.59 2.93 3.15
N GLY A 60 4.37 2.08 3.81
CA GLY A 60 5.73 2.37 4.25
C GLY A 60 6.72 1.77 3.28
N SER A 61 7.68 2.58 2.81
CA SER A 61 8.65 2.17 1.80
C SER A 61 10.06 2.04 2.34
N VAL A 62 10.83 1.17 1.69
CA VAL A 62 12.29 1.10 1.79
C VAL A 62 12.95 2.41 1.34
N ASP A 63 12.29 3.19 0.48
CA ASP A 63 12.79 4.46 -0.07
C ASP A 63 12.71 5.63 0.95
N PHE A 64 12.61 5.32 2.24
CA PHE A 64 12.53 6.27 3.35
C PHE A 64 11.33 7.22 3.24
N SER A 65 10.21 6.70 2.74
CA SER A 65 8.97 7.44 2.57
C SER A 65 7.77 6.66 3.10
N ILE A 66 6.82 7.41 3.64
CA ILE A 66 5.50 6.93 4.01
C ILE A 66 4.52 7.65 3.09
N GLN A 67 3.77 6.90 2.29
CA GLN A 67 2.76 7.46 1.41
C GLN A 67 1.38 7.23 1.99
N ILE A 68 0.54 8.26 1.91
CA ILE A 68 -0.84 8.23 2.36
C ILE A 68 -1.75 8.34 1.15
N TRP A 69 -2.68 7.41 1.04
CA TRP A 69 -3.57 7.21 -0.08
C TRP A 69 -5.02 7.33 0.34
N ASN A 70 -5.86 7.83 -0.58
CA ASN A 70 -7.29 7.86 -0.42
C ASN A 70 -7.91 6.52 -0.85
N PHE A 71 -8.06 5.61 0.12
CA PHE A 71 -8.64 4.29 -0.11
C PHE A 71 -10.11 4.38 -0.58
N GLY A 72 -10.87 5.34 -0.05
CA GLY A 72 -12.28 5.51 -0.43
C GLY A 72 -12.45 5.87 -1.91
N GLN A 73 -11.64 6.78 -2.42
CA GLN A 73 -11.65 7.16 -3.84
C GLN A 73 -11.11 6.03 -4.73
N LEU A 74 -10.11 5.30 -4.24
CA LEU A 74 -9.62 4.05 -4.81
C LEU A 74 -10.63 2.90 -4.73
N ILE A 75 -11.81 3.06 -4.14
CA ILE A 75 -12.89 2.08 -4.24
C ILE A 75 -14.01 2.63 -5.12
N LYS A 76 -14.43 3.88 -4.89
CA LYS A 76 -15.57 4.52 -5.55
C LYS A 76 -15.44 4.62 -7.06
N ASP A 77 -14.24 4.84 -7.59
CA ASP A 77 -14.03 4.95 -9.04
C ASP A 77 -13.99 3.58 -9.73
N LYS A 78 -14.78 2.60 -9.26
CA LYS A 78 -14.96 1.33 -9.93
C LYS A 78 -15.87 1.59 -11.13
N ASP A 79 -15.28 1.74 -12.31
CA ASP A 79 -16.06 1.87 -13.55
C ASP A 79 -16.82 0.55 -13.77
N ASP A 80 -18.12 0.55 -13.50
CA ASP A 80 -19.02 -0.61 -13.61
C ASP A 80 -19.12 -1.18 -15.05
N GLY A 81 -18.48 -0.55 -16.05
CA GLY A 81 -18.59 -0.88 -17.48
C GLY A 81 -17.39 -1.55 -18.15
N LYS A 82 -16.21 -1.69 -17.50
CA LYS A 82 -15.01 -2.33 -18.11
C LYS A 82 -14.53 -3.53 -17.29
N LEU A 83 -15.24 -4.63 -17.44
CA LEU A 83 -15.15 -5.86 -16.63
C LEU A 83 -13.84 -6.66 -16.69
N ASP A 84 -12.81 -6.25 -17.43
CA ASP A 84 -11.67 -7.16 -17.66
C ASP A 84 -10.25 -6.56 -17.62
N THR A 85 -10.11 -5.25 -17.45
CA THR A 85 -8.79 -4.61 -17.37
C THR A 85 -8.50 -4.13 -15.96
N VAL A 86 -7.47 -4.70 -15.34
CA VAL A 86 -6.93 -4.21 -14.07
C VAL A 86 -6.48 -2.77 -14.25
N GLN A 87 -7.09 -1.85 -13.52
CA GLN A 87 -6.76 -0.43 -13.64
C GLN A 87 -5.45 -0.14 -12.90
N ARG A 88 -4.42 0.24 -13.66
CA ARG A 88 -3.18 0.77 -13.10
C ARG A 88 -3.35 2.25 -12.81
N VAL A 89 -3.21 2.60 -11.54
CA VAL A 89 -3.24 3.96 -11.03
C VAL A 89 -1.82 4.40 -10.74
N THR A 90 -1.41 5.51 -11.33
CA THR A 90 -0.16 6.18 -10.97
C THR A 90 -0.36 7.09 -9.75
N PRO A 91 0.68 7.29 -8.93
CA PRO A 91 0.66 8.30 -7.88
C PRO A 91 0.28 9.65 -8.50
N SER A 92 -0.85 10.20 -8.06
CA SER A 92 -1.42 11.42 -8.59
C SER A 92 -2.18 12.09 -7.46
N ALA A 93 -2.27 13.42 -7.47
CA ALA A 93 -2.95 14.23 -6.44
C ALA A 93 -4.42 13.82 -6.20
N LYS A 94 -5.02 13.06 -7.13
CA LYS A 94 -6.34 12.48 -6.96
C LYS A 94 -6.38 11.32 -5.95
N TYR A 95 -5.37 10.44 -5.97
CA TYR A 95 -5.39 9.20 -5.16
C TYR A 95 -4.40 9.25 -4.00
N GLU A 96 -3.37 10.08 -4.10
CA GLU A 96 -2.38 10.31 -3.06
C GLU A 96 -2.74 11.58 -2.28
N PHE A 97 -2.86 11.46 -0.96
CA PHE A 97 -3.02 12.63 -0.10
C PHE A 97 -1.67 13.33 0.09
N VAL A 98 -0.65 12.59 0.50
CA VAL A 98 0.67 13.14 0.82
C VAL A 98 1.72 12.04 0.96
N THR A 99 2.96 12.36 0.61
CA THR A 99 4.14 11.55 0.96
C THR A 99 4.97 12.25 2.03
N TYR A 100 5.17 11.58 3.17
CA TYR A 100 6.09 12.01 4.23
C TYR A 100 7.42 11.29 4.09
N ARG A 101 8.53 12.05 4.06
CA ARG A 101 9.87 11.46 4.06
C ARG A 101 10.39 11.30 5.48
N THR A 102 11.01 10.16 5.75
CA THR A 102 11.74 9.91 6.99
C THR A 102 13.21 10.32 6.85
N LYS A 103 13.90 10.50 7.98
CA LYS A 103 15.32 10.85 8.00
C LYS A 103 16.18 9.59 7.77
N ARG A 104 16.08 8.97 6.59
CA ARG A 104 16.76 7.69 6.26
C ARG A 104 16.40 6.54 7.21
N THR A 105 15.15 6.50 7.63
CA THR A 105 14.63 5.43 8.49
C THR A 105 13.75 4.56 7.63
N SER A 106 14.21 3.35 7.32
CA SER A 106 13.39 2.39 6.58
C SER A 106 12.26 1.93 7.47
N THR A 107 11.02 2.14 7.04
CA THR A 107 9.85 1.75 7.83
C THR A 107 9.70 0.23 7.79
N THR A 108 9.66 -0.39 8.96
CA THR A 108 9.48 -1.83 9.12
C THR A 108 8.05 -2.18 9.53
N LEU A 109 7.38 -1.27 10.26
CA LEU A 109 6.01 -1.48 10.71
C LEU A 109 5.21 -0.17 10.70
N LEU A 110 3.99 -0.23 10.21
CA LEU A 110 2.98 0.81 10.22
C LEU A 110 1.73 0.29 10.92
N HIS A 111 1.21 1.06 11.86
CA HIS A 111 0.00 0.69 12.58
C HIS A 111 -0.92 1.89 12.80
N PHE A 112 -2.13 1.80 12.26
CA PHE A 112 -3.20 2.71 12.63
C PHE A 112 -3.79 2.36 13.99
N THR A 113 -3.84 3.35 14.88
CA THR A 113 -4.60 3.26 16.12
C THR A 113 -6.05 3.64 15.87
N ARG A 114 -6.94 3.23 16.79
CA ARG A 114 -8.37 3.60 16.75
C ARG A 114 -8.66 5.10 16.86
N ARG A 115 -7.66 5.94 17.15
CA ARG A 115 -7.79 7.39 17.31
C ARG A 115 -7.24 8.18 16.12
N ASN A 116 -7.20 7.56 14.94
CA ASN A 116 -6.68 8.18 13.71
C ASN A 116 -5.22 8.66 13.85
N LEU A 117 -4.41 7.91 14.61
CA LEU A 117 -2.97 8.12 14.72
C LEU A 117 -2.25 6.97 14.00
N LEU A 118 -1.41 7.30 13.02
CA LEU A 118 -0.51 6.36 12.37
C LEU A 118 0.81 6.30 13.13
N LEU A 119 1.14 5.11 13.65
CA LEU A 119 2.43 4.81 14.26
C LEU A 119 3.33 4.18 13.20
N GLY A 120 4.50 4.78 12.99
CA GLY A 120 5.53 4.23 12.11
C GLY A 120 6.78 3.86 12.89
N PHE A 121 7.21 2.62 12.77
CA PHE A 121 8.45 2.10 13.32
C PHE A 121 9.40 1.78 12.18
N GLY A 122 10.70 1.97 12.43
CA GLY A 122 11.69 1.71 11.42
C GLY A 122 13.11 1.76 11.97
N VAL A 123 14.05 1.28 11.15
CA VAL A 123 15.46 1.24 11.48
C VAL A 123 16.15 2.43 10.81
N PHE A 124 16.82 3.26 11.62
CA PHE A 124 17.65 4.34 11.11
C PHE A 124 18.93 3.78 10.52
N ILE A 125 19.21 4.11 9.27
CA ILE A 125 20.42 3.67 8.58
C ILE A 125 21.38 4.88 8.49
N PRO A 126 22.47 4.88 9.27
CA PRO A 126 23.42 5.98 9.24
C PRO A 126 24.16 6.03 7.88
N PRO A 127 24.65 7.22 7.47
CA PRO A 127 25.28 7.40 6.16
C PRO A 127 26.51 6.53 5.89
N ASN A 128 27.15 6.02 6.95
CA ASN A 128 28.47 5.39 6.87
C ASN A 128 28.43 3.86 6.73
N GLU A 129 27.24 3.24 6.72
CA GLU A 129 27.07 1.78 6.84
C GLU A 129 26.59 1.09 5.54
N SER A 130 26.43 1.83 4.44
CA SER A 130 25.73 1.35 3.24
C SER A 130 26.52 0.41 2.31
N THR A 131 27.74 -0.02 2.65
CA THR A 131 28.60 -0.78 1.71
C THR A 131 28.86 -2.24 2.05
N THR A 132 28.47 -2.78 3.22
CA THR A 132 28.96 -4.10 3.65
C THR A 132 27.97 -5.27 3.59
N LYS A 133 26.69 -5.09 3.20
CA LYS A 133 25.71 -6.20 3.26
C LYS A 133 24.81 -6.35 2.04
N THR A 134 25.40 -6.55 0.86
CA THR A 134 24.77 -7.27 -0.26
C THR A 134 25.82 -8.02 -1.07
N LYS A 135 26.44 -9.04 -0.47
CA LYS A 135 27.06 -10.18 -1.18
C LYS A 135 26.99 -11.40 -0.27
N THR A 136 25.99 -12.24 -0.50
CA THR A 136 26.03 -13.71 -0.50
C THR A 136 24.63 -14.19 -0.84
#